data_AF-A0A551ZJU7-F1
#
_entry.id   AF-A0A551ZJU7-F1
#
_cell.length_a   1.000
_cell.length_b   1.000
_cell.length_c   1.000
_cell.angle_alpha   90.00
_cell.angle_beta   90.00
_cell.angle_gamma   90.00
#
_symmetry.space_group_name_H-M   'P 1'
#
loop_
_entity.id
_entity.type
_entity.pdbx_description
1 polymer ?
#
loop_
_entity_poly.entity_id
_entity_poly.type
_entity_poly.pdbx_seq_one_letter_code
_entity_poly.pdbx_strand_id
1 'polypeptide(L)'
;MATNPLLIPTLNQAITDVVNLLNEFADDSLFSEKVRLVFGVDVSSQVFKALIADLPEIEVVGDEVLQGALGAFSAQTGKIYLSQGLVSGDINKLEAILIEEIGHYVDAQVNAADSPGDEGQIFAALVQGIPLPESELQALKQENDFTTILVNGQAVQIEQARIQESGGQQTTPFVYTLPLEPQLTLVKFSWENYSVPDEFQITYEGIRIAGNVGLQSGGGSGERIVATKNSNELTVKVTAPTEGTAWDFDVETLPLEININGLLGDVVEVDLLKEFTNRGISLQAARLNPNGFGLKSNSNNRGKVAEIDNWQTELQKGKFYFVPTVNGTPRQLNQPRSDAGLGESTLTITNGNIEFPIKFNVTDDFSSTGDNRVTVGTKKLDIYRQEQRLAYLGFPGSGGSPLVVDGVTGGNTTWAIQLFNSVVGSSRKLLTDTTFSKDAKGLINAQNAPRALLVSV
;
A
#
# COMPACT_ATOMS: atom_id res chain seq x y z
N MET A 1 -3.89 -26.28 9.95
CA MET A 1 -4.62 -27.44 9.37
C MET A 1 -3.61 -28.55 9.13
N ALA A 2 -4.00 -29.83 9.13
CA ALA A 2 -3.04 -30.91 8.86
C ALA A 2 -2.65 -30.89 7.38
N THR A 3 -1.34 -30.81 7.08
CA THR A 3 -0.78 -30.89 5.73
C THR A 3 -1.34 -32.10 5.00
N ASN A 4 -1.85 -31.91 3.78
CA ASN A 4 -2.42 -33.00 2.98
C ASN A 4 -1.38 -34.14 2.84
N PRO A 5 -1.67 -35.37 3.29
CA PRO A 5 -0.70 -36.46 3.30
C PRO A 5 -0.17 -36.85 1.91
N LEU A 6 -0.84 -36.42 0.84
CA LEU A 6 -0.40 -36.61 -0.54
C LEU A 6 0.71 -35.64 -0.99
N LEU A 7 0.92 -34.53 -0.27
CA LEU A 7 1.93 -33.52 -0.59
C LEU A 7 3.27 -33.77 0.10
N ILE A 8 3.26 -34.59 1.16
CA ILE A 8 4.44 -34.91 1.97
C ILE A 8 5.60 -35.50 1.14
N PRO A 9 5.37 -36.42 0.17
CA PRO A 9 6.48 -36.98 -0.61
C PRO A 9 7.21 -35.93 -1.47
N THR A 10 6.47 -35.05 -2.17
CA THR A 10 7.05 -34.00 -3.02
C THR A 10 7.81 -32.98 -2.17
N LEU A 11 7.21 -32.56 -1.05
CA LEU A 11 7.86 -31.62 -0.14
C LEU A 11 9.14 -32.21 0.46
N ASN A 12 9.12 -33.47 0.89
CA ASN A 12 10.30 -34.14 1.43
C ASN A 12 11.41 -34.30 0.38
N GLN A 13 11.04 -34.54 -0.88
CA GLN A 13 12.01 -34.60 -1.98
C GLN A 13 12.67 -33.24 -2.19
N ALA A 14 11.88 -32.17 -2.35
CA ALA A 14 12.41 -30.82 -2.51
C ALA A 14 13.28 -30.37 -1.32
N ILE A 15 12.87 -30.67 -0.08
CA ILE A 15 13.69 -30.40 1.11
C ILE A 15 15.02 -31.16 1.03
N THR A 16 15.00 -32.43 0.62
CA THR A 16 16.23 -33.23 0.49
C THR A 16 17.17 -32.61 -0.55
N ASP A 17 16.63 -32.22 -1.71
CA ASP A 17 17.41 -31.66 -2.82
C ASP A 17 17.97 -30.27 -2.47
N VAL A 18 17.16 -29.42 -1.86
CA VAL A 18 17.60 -28.11 -1.33
C VAL A 18 18.67 -28.27 -0.27
N VAL A 19 18.51 -29.16 0.71
CA VAL A 19 19.53 -29.38 1.75
C VAL A 19 20.84 -29.90 1.16
N ASN A 20 20.79 -30.76 0.14
CA ASN A 20 21.99 -31.19 -0.57
C ASN A 20 22.69 -30.01 -1.26
N LEU A 21 21.94 -29.17 -1.98
CA LEU A 21 22.47 -27.99 -2.65
C LEU A 21 23.08 -26.98 -1.65
N LEU A 22 22.42 -26.77 -0.51
CA LEU A 22 22.93 -25.90 0.56
C LEU A 22 24.21 -26.47 1.20
N ASN A 23 24.33 -27.79 1.32
CA ASN A 23 25.57 -28.43 1.78
C ASN A 23 26.72 -28.24 0.78
N GLU A 24 26.44 -28.33 -0.52
CA GLU A 24 27.42 -28.03 -1.57
C GLU A 24 27.83 -26.56 -1.57
N PHE A 25 26.86 -25.65 -1.43
CA PHE A 25 27.12 -24.21 -1.26
C PHE A 25 28.04 -23.93 -0.06
N ALA A 26 27.82 -24.62 1.06
CA ALA A 26 28.63 -24.50 2.27
C ALA A 26 30.07 -25.04 2.13
N ASP A 27 30.34 -25.87 1.11
CA ASP A 27 31.66 -26.38 0.78
C ASP A 27 32.39 -25.52 -0.28
N ASP A 28 31.75 -24.47 -0.80
CA ASP A 28 32.36 -23.51 -1.73
C ASP A 28 33.54 -22.78 -1.05
N SER A 29 34.66 -22.68 -1.77
CA SER A 29 35.85 -21.93 -1.31
C SER A 29 35.58 -20.44 -1.01
N LEU A 30 34.55 -19.86 -1.64
CA LEU A 30 34.10 -18.48 -1.46
C LEU A 30 32.87 -18.37 -0.54
N PHE A 31 32.47 -19.46 0.14
CA PHE A 31 31.27 -19.51 0.97
C PHE A 31 31.16 -18.33 1.93
N SER A 32 32.21 -18.07 2.73
CA SER A 32 32.18 -16.97 3.71
C SER A 32 32.10 -15.58 3.06
N GLU A 33 32.61 -15.41 1.84
CA GLU A 33 32.46 -14.14 1.11
C GLU A 33 31.02 -13.96 0.60
N LYS A 34 30.43 -15.02 0.05
CA LYS A 34 29.05 -15.04 -0.43
C LYS A 34 28.05 -14.81 0.69
N VAL A 35 28.22 -15.47 1.83
CA VAL A 35 27.35 -15.29 2.99
C VAL A 35 27.50 -13.90 3.58
N ARG A 36 28.72 -13.36 3.73
CA ARG A 36 28.91 -11.99 4.20
C ARG A 36 28.30 -10.96 3.25
N LEU A 37 28.26 -11.26 1.94
CA LEU A 37 27.60 -10.41 0.94
C LEU A 37 26.10 -10.31 1.19
N VAL A 38 25.46 -11.43 1.55
CA VAL A 38 24.02 -11.52 1.86
C VAL A 38 23.74 -10.92 3.23
N PHE A 39 24.17 -11.59 4.30
CA PHE A 39 23.71 -11.33 5.67
C PHE A 39 24.52 -10.25 6.40
N GLY A 40 25.52 -9.65 5.75
CA GLY A 40 26.40 -8.64 6.35
C GLY A 40 27.34 -9.14 7.46
N VAL A 41 27.26 -10.42 7.84
CA VAL A 41 28.04 -11.06 8.91
C VAL A 41 28.83 -12.26 8.42
N ASP A 42 29.97 -12.53 9.08
CA ASP A 42 30.75 -13.73 8.80
C ASP A 42 30.08 -14.97 9.44
N VAL A 43 29.55 -15.87 8.61
CA VAL A 43 29.09 -17.20 9.05
C VAL A 43 30.10 -18.25 8.60
N SER A 44 30.52 -19.12 9.52
CA SER A 44 31.39 -20.25 9.18
C SER A 44 30.56 -21.38 8.56
N SER A 45 31.14 -22.14 7.63
CA SER A 45 30.46 -23.28 6.99
C SER A 45 29.95 -24.30 8.01
N GLN A 46 30.65 -24.47 9.14
CA GLN A 46 30.22 -25.35 10.21
C GLN A 46 28.96 -24.85 10.95
N VAL A 47 28.86 -23.54 11.19
CA VAL A 47 27.65 -22.94 11.81
C VAL A 47 26.48 -23.02 10.83
N PHE A 48 26.70 -22.66 9.57
CA PHE A 48 25.66 -22.74 8.54
C PHE A 48 25.15 -24.17 8.34
N LYS A 49 26.05 -25.15 8.24
CA LYS A 49 25.68 -26.58 8.18
C LYS A 49 24.89 -27.06 9.39
N ALA A 50 25.14 -26.49 10.57
CA ALA A 50 24.34 -26.79 11.76
C ALA A 50 22.93 -26.19 11.69
N LEU A 51 22.77 -24.99 11.11
CA LEU A 51 21.47 -24.34 10.92
C LEU A 51 20.61 -25.12 9.90
N ILE A 52 21.16 -25.45 8.72
CA ILE A 52 20.40 -26.16 7.68
C ILE A 52 20.13 -27.64 8.02
N ALA A 53 20.79 -28.18 9.06
CA ALA A 53 20.50 -29.51 9.58
C ALA A 53 19.23 -29.54 10.47
N ASP A 54 18.79 -28.37 10.95
CA ASP A 54 17.60 -28.19 11.79
C ASP A 54 16.74 -27.05 11.23
N LEU A 55 16.19 -27.27 10.02
CA LEU A 55 15.35 -26.29 9.34
C LEU A 55 14.07 -25.95 10.14
N PRO A 56 13.55 -24.72 10.01
CA PRO A 56 12.30 -24.33 10.63
C PRO A 56 11.14 -25.22 10.19
N GLU A 57 10.07 -25.28 10.99
CA GLU A 57 8.87 -26.02 10.63
C GLU A 57 8.27 -25.44 9.34
N ILE A 58 8.06 -26.31 8.35
CA ILE A 58 7.40 -25.95 7.10
C ILE A 58 5.89 -26.25 7.23
N GLU A 59 5.07 -25.20 7.22
CA GLU A 59 3.62 -25.31 7.26
C GLU A 59 3.03 -25.03 5.88
N VAL A 60 2.43 -26.05 5.27
CA VAL A 60 1.67 -25.86 4.02
C VAL A 60 0.30 -25.27 4.36
N VAL A 61 0.03 -24.08 3.85
CA VAL A 61 -1.22 -23.34 4.05
C VAL A 61 -2.01 -23.26 2.75
N GLY A 62 -3.29 -22.91 2.84
CA GLY A 62 -4.09 -22.62 1.65
C GLY A 62 -3.48 -21.46 0.85
N ASP A 63 -3.61 -21.49 -0.46
CA ASP A 63 -3.02 -20.48 -1.37
C ASP A 63 -3.46 -19.05 -1.01
N GLU A 64 -4.66 -18.91 -0.45
CA GLU A 64 -5.23 -17.65 0.02
C GLU A 64 -4.60 -17.11 1.31
N VAL A 65 -3.92 -17.95 2.10
CA VAL A 65 -3.36 -17.56 3.40
C VAL A 65 -2.13 -16.67 3.23
N LEU A 66 -1.31 -16.97 2.21
CA LEU A 66 -0.09 -16.24 1.90
C LEU A 66 -0.32 -14.98 1.06
N GLN A 67 -1.58 -14.60 0.82
CA GLN A 67 -1.88 -13.38 0.07
C GLN A 67 -1.13 -13.38 -1.28
N GLY A 68 -1.25 -14.48 -2.04
CA GLY A 68 -0.56 -14.64 -3.32
C GLY A 68 0.92 -15.05 -3.24
N ALA A 69 1.61 -14.93 -2.10
CA ALA A 69 2.98 -15.45 -1.99
C ALA A 69 3.02 -16.97 -2.16
N LEU A 70 4.11 -17.49 -2.75
CA LEU A 70 4.29 -18.93 -2.94
C LEU A 70 4.97 -19.59 -1.74
N GLY A 71 5.91 -18.86 -1.13
CA GLY A 71 6.56 -19.12 0.15
C GLY A 71 6.52 -17.85 1.00
N ALA A 72 6.81 -18.01 2.29
CA ALA A 72 7.04 -16.93 3.22
C ALA A 72 7.70 -17.44 4.50
N PHE A 73 8.82 -16.85 4.90
CA PHE A 73 9.39 -17.03 6.22
C PHE A 73 8.75 -16.04 7.21
N SER A 74 8.60 -16.46 8.46
CA SER A 74 8.21 -15.57 9.54
C SER A 74 9.12 -15.73 10.74
N ALA A 75 9.91 -14.70 11.03
CA ALA A 75 10.72 -14.63 12.24
C ALA A 75 9.84 -14.65 13.52
N GLN A 76 8.60 -14.17 13.45
CA GLN A 76 7.67 -14.15 14.57
C GLN A 76 7.25 -15.55 15.03
N THR A 77 7.03 -16.47 14.08
CA THR A 77 6.59 -17.84 14.36
C THR A 77 7.71 -18.87 14.26
N GLY A 78 8.83 -18.51 13.62
CA GLY A 78 9.95 -19.40 13.33
C GLY A 78 9.59 -20.48 12.31
N LYS A 79 8.68 -20.17 11.37
CA LYS A 79 8.17 -21.11 10.38
C LYS A 79 8.40 -20.61 8.96
N ILE A 80 8.51 -21.56 8.05
CA ILE A 80 8.34 -21.33 6.62
C ILE A 80 6.90 -21.74 6.28
N TYR A 81 6.17 -20.86 5.62
CA TYR A 81 4.85 -21.14 5.10
C TYR A 81 4.95 -21.33 3.60
N LEU A 82 4.33 -22.39 3.07
CA LEU A 82 4.27 -22.62 1.63
C LEU A 82 2.82 -22.71 1.18
N SER A 83 2.51 -22.12 0.03
CA SER A 83 1.22 -22.30 -0.61
C SER A 83 1.04 -23.75 -1.07
N GLN A 84 -0.18 -24.27 -0.94
CA GLN A 84 -0.49 -25.63 -1.37
C GLN A 84 -0.28 -25.82 -2.89
N GLY A 85 -0.56 -24.78 -3.68
CA GLY A 85 -0.35 -24.72 -5.12
C GLY A 85 1.12 -24.84 -5.51
N LEU A 86 2.03 -24.20 -4.77
CA LEU A 86 3.48 -24.38 -4.97
C LEU A 86 3.89 -25.83 -4.72
N VAL A 87 3.49 -26.41 -3.58
CA VAL A 87 3.90 -27.76 -3.18
C VAL A 87 3.36 -28.85 -4.13
N SER A 88 2.21 -28.61 -4.75
CA SER A 88 1.61 -29.51 -5.73
C SER A 88 2.03 -29.27 -7.18
N GLY A 89 2.83 -28.22 -7.43
CA GLY A 89 3.21 -27.73 -8.75
C GLY A 89 4.57 -28.22 -9.23
N ASP A 90 5.33 -27.31 -9.86
CA ASP A 90 6.66 -27.57 -10.38
C ASP A 90 7.69 -27.68 -9.24
N ILE A 91 8.38 -28.83 -9.17
CA ILE A 91 9.35 -29.09 -8.12
C ILE A 91 10.54 -28.12 -8.16
N ASN A 92 10.98 -27.68 -9.34
CA ASN A 92 12.09 -26.72 -9.43
C ASN A 92 11.68 -25.36 -8.88
N LYS A 93 10.41 -24.98 -9.08
CA LYS A 93 9.85 -23.74 -8.53
C LYS A 93 9.71 -23.84 -7.01
N LEU A 94 9.28 -24.99 -6.50
CA LEU A 94 9.23 -25.27 -5.07
C LEU A 94 10.62 -25.19 -4.42
N GLU A 95 11.64 -25.78 -5.06
CA GLU A 95 13.02 -25.73 -4.59
C GLU A 95 13.57 -24.30 -4.56
N ALA A 96 13.36 -23.53 -5.64
CA ALA A 96 13.82 -22.15 -5.72
C ALA A 96 13.25 -21.28 -4.58
N ILE A 97 11.92 -21.35 -4.37
CA ILE A 97 11.25 -20.63 -3.28
C ILE A 97 11.74 -21.15 -1.92
N LEU A 98 11.92 -22.47 -1.74
CA LEU A 98 12.43 -23.00 -0.47
C LEU A 98 13.82 -22.47 -0.14
N ILE A 99 14.70 -22.30 -1.13
CA ILE A 99 16.04 -21.75 -0.91
C ILE A 99 15.93 -20.29 -0.44
N GLU A 100 15.05 -19.50 -1.06
CA GLU A 100 14.76 -18.11 -0.71
C GLU A 100 14.29 -18.00 0.75
N GLU A 101 13.27 -18.77 1.15
CA GLU A 101 12.77 -18.77 2.53
C GLU A 101 13.76 -19.27 3.57
N ILE A 102 14.65 -20.20 3.18
CA ILE A 102 15.75 -20.63 4.04
C ILE A 102 16.80 -19.53 4.18
N GLY A 103 17.00 -18.68 3.16
CA GLY A 103 17.83 -17.48 3.24
C GLY A 103 17.35 -16.54 4.34
N HIS A 104 16.06 -16.17 4.33
CA HIS A 104 15.44 -15.35 5.37
C HIS A 104 15.51 -16.00 6.76
N TYR A 105 15.30 -17.32 6.86
CA TYR A 105 15.51 -18.06 8.11
C TYR A 105 16.96 -17.93 8.62
N VAL A 106 17.94 -18.14 7.76
CA VAL A 106 19.36 -18.06 8.13
C VAL A 106 19.71 -16.64 8.58
N ASP A 107 19.25 -15.61 7.87
CA ASP A 107 19.43 -14.21 8.29
C ASP A 107 18.93 -14.00 9.72
N ALA A 108 17.69 -14.41 9.98
CA ALA A 108 17.06 -14.28 11.30
C ALA A 108 17.76 -15.08 12.42
N GLN A 109 18.55 -16.11 12.09
CA GLN A 109 19.36 -16.85 13.08
C GLN A 109 20.72 -16.21 13.36
N VAL A 110 21.32 -15.57 12.36
CA VAL A 110 22.69 -15.04 12.47
C VAL A 110 22.72 -13.55 12.83
N ASN A 111 21.63 -12.84 12.58
CA ASN A 111 21.47 -11.43 12.89
C ASN A 111 20.45 -11.19 14.03
N ALA A 112 20.71 -10.14 14.83
CA ALA A 112 19.82 -9.76 15.93
C ALA A 112 18.62 -8.91 15.48
N ALA A 113 18.74 -8.33 14.29
CA ALA A 113 17.71 -7.61 13.57
C ALA A 113 17.87 -7.99 12.10
N ASP A 114 16.75 -8.05 11.41
CA ASP A 114 16.71 -8.34 9.98
C ASP A 114 17.68 -7.46 9.17
N SER A 115 18.36 -8.08 8.23
CA SER A 115 19.27 -7.37 7.33
C SER A 115 18.46 -6.51 6.33
N PRO A 116 18.95 -5.34 5.91
CA PRO A 116 18.20 -4.51 4.96
C PRO A 116 18.26 -5.08 3.53
N GLY A 117 17.09 -5.43 2.98
CA GLY A 117 16.94 -5.83 1.60
C GLY A 117 16.06 -7.06 1.47
N ASP A 118 16.29 -7.82 0.40
CA ASP A 118 15.75 -9.16 0.20
C ASP A 118 16.92 -10.16 0.24
N GLU A 119 17.34 -10.54 1.45
CA GLU A 119 18.45 -11.46 1.68
C GLU A 119 18.13 -12.85 1.16
N GLY A 120 16.86 -13.26 1.19
CA GLY A 120 16.41 -14.54 0.66
C GLY A 120 16.68 -14.65 -0.84
N GLN A 121 16.33 -13.63 -1.61
CA GLN A 121 16.53 -13.63 -3.06
C GLN A 121 18.02 -13.54 -3.43
N ILE A 122 18.80 -12.69 -2.74
CA ILE A 122 20.26 -12.61 -2.95
C ILE A 122 20.89 -13.98 -2.62
N PHE A 123 20.50 -14.59 -1.50
CA PHE A 123 20.98 -15.90 -1.08
C PHE A 123 20.63 -16.98 -2.11
N ALA A 124 19.38 -17.02 -2.56
CA ALA A 124 18.90 -18.01 -3.51
C ALA A 124 19.64 -17.94 -4.84
N ALA A 125 19.91 -16.74 -5.34
CA ALA A 125 20.71 -16.55 -6.55
C ALA A 125 22.15 -17.08 -6.37
N LEU A 126 22.80 -16.78 -5.23
CA LEU A 126 24.17 -17.24 -4.96
C LEU A 126 24.28 -18.75 -4.77
N VAL A 127 23.28 -19.38 -4.14
CA VAL A 127 23.19 -20.84 -3.98
C VAL A 127 23.00 -21.52 -5.33
N GLN A 128 22.16 -20.97 -6.20
CA GLN A 128 21.88 -21.50 -7.54
C GLN A 128 22.94 -21.13 -8.58
N GLY A 129 23.94 -20.33 -8.22
CA GLY A 129 25.00 -19.88 -9.13
C GLY A 129 24.51 -18.89 -10.20
N ILE A 130 23.38 -18.23 -9.94
CA ILE A 130 22.83 -17.18 -10.80
C ILE A 130 23.67 -15.91 -10.61
N PRO A 131 24.24 -15.32 -11.68
CA PRO A 131 24.99 -14.08 -11.56
C PRO A 131 24.09 -12.93 -11.12
N LEU A 132 24.52 -12.19 -10.08
CA LEU A 132 23.89 -10.95 -9.65
C LEU A 132 24.75 -9.74 -10.09
N PRO A 133 24.35 -8.99 -11.12
CA PRO A 133 24.97 -7.71 -11.45
C PRO A 133 24.96 -6.75 -10.26
N GLU A 134 25.98 -5.89 -10.14
CA GLU A 134 26.08 -4.94 -9.01
C GLU A 134 24.83 -4.06 -8.85
N SER A 135 24.19 -3.66 -9.95
CA SER A 135 22.95 -2.87 -9.91
C SER A 135 21.76 -3.65 -9.32
N GLU A 136 21.67 -4.94 -9.60
CA GLU A 136 20.62 -5.82 -9.08
C GLU A 136 20.87 -6.11 -7.61
N LEU A 137 22.12 -6.43 -7.25
CA LEU A 137 22.53 -6.59 -5.86
C LEU A 137 22.24 -5.34 -5.01
N GLN A 138 22.50 -4.14 -5.53
CA GLN A 138 22.21 -2.89 -4.82
C GLN A 138 20.70 -2.60 -4.70
N ALA A 139 19.90 -3.05 -5.66
CA ALA A 139 18.45 -2.93 -5.61
C ALA A 139 17.85 -3.87 -4.55
N LEU A 140 18.27 -5.15 -4.56
CA LEU A 140 17.85 -6.14 -3.57
C LEU A 140 18.25 -5.72 -2.16
N LYS A 141 19.45 -5.15 -1.95
CA LYS A 141 19.89 -4.60 -0.65
C LYS A 141 19.13 -3.36 -0.15
N GLN A 142 18.18 -2.85 -0.91
CA GLN A 142 17.35 -1.70 -0.56
C GLN A 142 15.86 -2.04 -0.57
N GLU A 143 15.52 -3.29 -0.86
CA GLU A 143 14.15 -3.80 -0.88
C GLU A 143 13.54 -3.78 0.53
N ASN A 144 12.22 -3.69 0.57
CA ASN A 144 11.43 -3.92 1.78
C ASN A 144 10.33 -4.90 1.36
N ASP A 145 10.61 -6.17 1.60
CA ASP A 145 9.81 -7.34 1.24
C ASP A 145 8.74 -7.67 2.29
N PHE A 146 8.69 -6.98 3.44
CA PHE A 146 7.73 -7.26 4.50
C PHE A 146 6.26 -6.97 4.16
N THR A 147 5.38 -7.90 4.51
CA THR A 147 3.93 -7.76 4.60
C THR A 147 3.35 -8.45 5.85
N THR A 148 2.02 -8.42 6.06
CA THR A 148 1.35 -9.08 7.19
C THR A 148 0.15 -9.91 6.72
N ILE A 149 0.17 -11.20 7.08
CA ILE A 149 -0.88 -12.18 6.79
C ILE A 149 -1.66 -12.61 8.04
N LEU A 150 -2.79 -13.29 7.82
CA LEU A 150 -3.59 -13.88 8.89
C LEU A 150 -3.49 -15.41 8.83
N VAL A 151 -2.70 -16.00 9.72
CA VAL A 151 -2.59 -17.46 9.87
C VAL A 151 -3.45 -17.90 11.05
N ASN A 152 -4.47 -18.73 10.80
CA ASN A 152 -5.42 -19.20 11.83
C ASN A 152 -6.08 -18.05 12.65
N GLY A 153 -6.26 -16.88 12.06
CA GLY A 153 -6.86 -15.71 12.70
C GLY A 153 -5.88 -14.85 13.54
N GLN A 154 -4.58 -15.14 13.48
CA GLN A 154 -3.53 -14.30 14.09
C GLN A 154 -2.75 -13.55 13.01
N ALA A 155 -2.47 -12.26 13.25
CA ALA A 155 -1.62 -11.47 12.38
C ALA A 155 -0.15 -11.91 12.51
N VAL A 156 0.46 -12.26 11.38
CA VAL A 156 1.83 -12.75 11.24
C VAL A 156 2.53 -11.92 10.17
N GLN A 157 3.67 -11.32 10.49
CA GLN A 157 4.51 -10.64 9.51
C GLN A 157 5.30 -11.66 8.66
N ILE A 158 5.36 -11.45 7.35
CA ILE A 158 6.06 -12.31 6.35
C ILE A 158 6.78 -11.44 5.32
N GLU A 159 7.59 -12.03 4.44
CA GLU A 159 8.28 -11.37 3.31
C GLU A 159 7.66 -11.84 1.94
N GLN A 160 7.56 -11.01 0.88
CA GLN A 160 6.74 -11.22 -0.35
C GLN A 160 7.43 -10.87 -1.70
N ALA A 161 7.00 -11.54 -2.80
CA ALA A 161 7.64 -11.53 -4.12
C ALA A 161 7.31 -10.36 -5.09
N ARG A 162 8.36 -9.81 -5.72
CA ARG A 162 8.40 -8.80 -6.79
C ARG A 162 9.22 -9.33 -7.98
N ILE A 163 8.96 -8.89 -9.21
CA ILE A 163 9.84 -9.23 -10.37
C ILE A 163 10.46 -7.96 -10.94
N GLN A 164 11.77 -7.82 -10.75
CA GLN A 164 12.60 -6.80 -11.39
C GLN A 164 13.63 -7.47 -12.28
N GLU A 165 13.65 -7.14 -13.56
CA GLU A 165 14.50 -7.82 -14.55
C GLU A 165 15.09 -6.80 -15.53
N SER A 166 16.28 -7.11 -16.03
CA SER A 166 16.89 -6.36 -17.15
C SER A 166 17.54 -7.33 -18.14
N GLY A 167 17.57 -6.96 -19.41
CA GLY A 167 18.07 -7.88 -20.43
C GLY A 167 18.37 -7.23 -21.76
N GLY A 168 18.78 -8.07 -22.71
CA GLY A 168 19.10 -7.67 -24.08
C GLY A 168 18.42 -8.55 -25.11
N GLN A 169 19.13 -8.87 -26.19
CA GLN A 169 18.54 -9.60 -27.32
C GLN A 169 18.13 -11.03 -26.94
N GLN A 170 16.92 -11.43 -27.36
CA GLN A 170 16.49 -12.82 -27.41
C GLN A 170 15.54 -13.10 -28.58
N THR A 171 15.72 -14.25 -29.23
CA THR A 171 14.88 -14.68 -30.37
C THR A 171 13.50 -15.18 -29.97
N THR A 172 13.33 -15.55 -28.70
CA THR A 172 12.07 -15.93 -28.07
C THR A 172 11.69 -14.90 -27.01
N PRO A 173 10.41 -14.60 -26.80
CA PRO A 173 10.01 -13.71 -25.72
C PRO A 173 10.31 -14.30 -24.33
N PHE A 174 10.77 -13.46 -23.41
CA PHE A 174 10.76 -13.77 -21.98
C PHE A 174 9.32 -13.73 -21.48
N VAL A 175 8.95 -14.69 -20.63
CA VAL A 175 7.61 -14.79 -20.03
C VAL A 175 7.78 -15.08 -18.55
N TYR A 176 7.28 -14.17 -17.72
CA TYR A 176 7.28 -14.26 -16.27
C TYR A 176 5.83 -14.33 -15.78
N THR A 177 5.60 -15.00 -14.66
CA THR A 177 4.28 -15.01 -14.00
C THR A 177 4.37 -14.52 -12.58
N LEU A 178 3.49 -13.58 -12.22
CA LEU A 178 3.30 -13.11 -10.85
C LEU A 178 1.96 -13.63 -10.32
N PRO A 179 1.90 -14.08 -9.07
CA PRO A 179 0.62 -14.44 -8.45
C PRO A 179 -0.25 -13.19 -8.24
N LEU A 180 -1.57 -13.39 -8.21
CA LEU A 180 -2.55 -12.35 -7.94
C LEU A 180 -3.39 -12.73 -6.72
N GLU A 181 -3.67 -11.73 -5.88
CA GLU A 181 -4.61 -11.85 -4.79
C GLU A 181 -6.01 -12.30 -5.23
N PRO A 182 -6.73 -13.06 -4.39
CA PRO A 182 -8.14 -13.30 -4.60
C PRO A 182 -8.93 -11.99 -4.69
N GLN A 183 -9.89 -11.95 -5.61
CA GLN A 183 -10.81 -10.83 -5.87
C GLN A 183 -10.18 -9.59 -6.49
N LEU A 184 -9.28 -8.88 -5.79
CA LEU A 184 -8.70 -7.61 -6.24
C LEU A 184 -7.22 -7.48 -5.84
N THR A 185 -6.37 -7.19 -6.80
CA THR A 185 -4.93 -6.97 -6.62
C THR A 185 -4.53 -5.61 -7.19
N LEU A 186 -3.65 -4.88 -6.49
CA LEU A 186 -2.98 -3.72 -7.05
C LEU A 186 -1.69 -4.19 -7.73
N VAL A 187 -1.55 -3.89 -9.02
CA VAL A 187 -0.34 -4.14 -9.78
C VAL A 187 0.36 -2.82 -10.02
N LYS A 188 1.58 -2.66 -9.51
CA LYS A 188 2.45 -1.54 -9.86
C LYS A 188 3.48 -1.99 -10.86
N PHE A 189 3.84 -1.12 -11.79
CA PHE A 189 4.84 -1.44 -12.79
C PHE A 189 5.60 -0.23 -13.28
N SER A 190 6.82 -0.48 -13.74
CA SER A 190 7.58 0.35 -14.66
C SER A 190 8.32 -0.51 -15.66
N TRP A 191 8.58 0.04 -16.85
CA TRP A 191 9.48 -0.58 -17.82
C TRP A 191 10.17 0.51 -18.62
N GLU A 192 11.33 0.20 -19.17
CA GLU A 192 12.06 1.01 -20.13
C GLU A 192 12.64 0.10 -21.21
N ASN A 193 12.33 0.42 -22.47
CA ASN A 193 12.96 -0.18 -23.63
C ASN A 193 13.90 0.86 -24.22
N TYR A 194 15.22 0.64 -24.18
CA TYR A 194 16.18 1.69 -24.50
C TYR A 194 16.22 2.03 -26.00
N SER A 195 17.41 2.29 -26.54
CA SER A 195 17.56 2.88 -27.89
C SER A 195 17.06 1.98 -29.02
N VAL A 196 16.87 0.69 -28.75
CA VAL A 196 16.40 -0.30 -29.72
C VAL A 196 14.96 -0.70 -29.37
N PRO A 197 14.01 -0.70 -30.33
CA PRO A 197 12.62 -1.02 -30.04
C PRO A 197 12.38 -2.46 -29.59
N ASP A 198 11.75 -2.61 -28.42
CA ASP A 198 11.32 -3.89 -27.84
C ASP A 198 9.83 -3.84 -27.47
N GLU A 199 9.23 -4.97 -27.08
CA GLU A 199 7.85 -5.03 -26.60
C GLU A 199 7.79 -5.55 -25.16
N PHE A 200 7.39 -4.68 -24.23
CA PHE A 200 7.00 -5.07 -22.88
C PHE A 200 5.48 -5.17 -22.80
N GLN A 201 4.93 -6.24 -22.23
CA GLN A 201 3.49 -6.38 -22.01
C GLN A 201 3.20 -7.00 -20.64
N ILE A 202 2.22 -6.44 -19.95
CA ILE A 202 1.59 -7.08 -18.82
C ILE A 202 0.19 -7.51 -19.26
N THR A 203 -0.14 -8.78 -19.08
CA THR A 203 -1.42 -9.37 -19.50
C THR A 203 -2.04 -10.18 -18.37
N TYR A 204 -3.37 -10.16 -18.31
CA TYR A 204 -4.16 -11.01 -17.45
C TYR A 204 -5.19 -11.76 -18.30
N GLU A 205 -5.18 -13.09 -18.26
CA GLU A 205 -6.01 -13.95 -19.14
C GLU A 205 -5.88 -13.59 -20.64
N GLY A 206 -4.67 -13.22 -21.07
CA GLY A 206 -4.38 -12.79 -22.45
C GLY A 206 -4.89 -11.39 -22.81
N ILE A 207 -5.56 -10.69 -21.89
CA ILE A 207 -5.94 -9.29 -22.05
C ILE A 207 -4.82 -8.41 -21.52
N ARG A 208 -4.29 -7.54 -22.38
CA ARG A 208 -3.25 -6.60 -22.00
C ARG A 208 -3.77 -5.54 -21.02
N ILE A 209 -3.10 -5.40 -19.88
CA ILE A 209 -3.40 -4.40 -18.84
C ILE A 209 -2.44 -3.21 -18.86
N ALA A 210 -1.20 -3.43 -19.32
CA ALA A 210 -0.16 -2.40 -19.45
C ALA A 210 0.89 -2.79 -20.51
N GLY A 211 1.78 -1.84 -20.83
CA GLY A 211 2.86 -2.01 -21.80
C GLY A 211 2.47 -1.67 -23.25
N ASN A 212 3.25 -2.20 -24.17
CA ASN A 212 3.38 -1.80 -25.56
C ASN A 212 2.41 -2.54 -26.50
N VAL A 213 2.15 -1.97 -27.69
CA VAL A 213 1.61 -2.72 -28.84
C VAL A 213 2.71 -2.72 -29.90
N GLY A 214 3.35 -3.87 -30.11
CA GLY A 214 4.50 -3.99 -30.99
C GLY A 214 5.79 -3.46 -30.38
N LEU A 215 6.87 -3.58 -31.18
CA LEU A 215 8.21 -3.14 -30.80
C LEU A 215 8.29 -1.61 -30.78
N GLN A 216 8.60 -1.03 -29.62
CA GLN A 216 8.79 0.40 -29.43
C GLN A 216 9.88 0.67 -28.38
N SER A 217 10.62 1.76 -28.59
CA SER A 217 11.54 2.33 -27.59
C SER A 217 10.77 3.25 -26.63
N GLY A 218 11.35 3.51 -25.47
CA GLY A 218 10.75 4.30 -24.41
C GLY A 218 10.07 3.44 -23.35
N GLY A 219 9.94 4.01 -22.17
CA GLY A 219 9.32 3.39 -21.02
C GLY A 219 7.94 3.93 -20.63
N GLY A 220 7.44 3.37 -19.54
CA GLY A 220 6.25 3.84 -18.87
C GLY A 220 6.16 3.28 -17.47
N SER A 221 5.34 3.91 -16.63
CA SER A 221 5.05 3.41 -15.29
C SER A 221 3.60 3.68 -14.93
N GLY A 222 3.11 2.96 -13.92
CA GLY A 222 1.79 3.21 -13.36
C GLY A 222 1.30 2.08 -12.48
N GLU A 223 0.03 2.20 -12.13
CA GLU A 223 -0.67 1.22 -11.31
C GLU A 223 -1.96 0.78 -11.99
N ARG A 224 -2.34 -0.48 -11.79
CA ARG A 224 -3.59 -1.07 -12.27
C ARG A 224 -4.22 -1.92 -11.19
N ILE A 225 -5.55 -1.92 -11.12
CA ILE A 225 -6.27 -2.92 -10.33
C ILE A 225 -6.62 -4.08 -11.26
N VAL A 226 -6.27 -5.29 -10.86
CA VAL A 226 -6.67 -6.52 -11.53
C VAL A 226 -7.66 -7.24 -10.65
N ALA A 227 -8.78 -7.67 -11.25
CA ALA A 227 -9.77 -8.49 -10.56
C ALA A 227 -9.66 -9.94 -11.03
N THR A 228 -9.35 -10.86 -10.12
CA THR A 228 -9.15 -12.27 -10.47
C THR A 228 -10.47 -12.93 -10.90
N LYS A 229 -10.35 -13.81 -11.90
CA LYS A 229 -11.42 -14.49 -12.62
C LYS A 229 -11.19 -15.99 -12.67
N ASN A 230 -10.58 -16.50 -13.73
CA ASN A 230 -10.30 -17.93 -13.94
C ASN A 230 -8.81 -18.25 -13.75
N SER A 231 -7.95 -17.23 -13.71
CA SER A 231 -6.53 -17.33 -13.38
C SER A 231 -6.19 -16.54 -12.12
N ASN A 232 -5.25 -17.04 -11.33
CA ASN A 232 -4.62 -16.31 -10.23
C ASN A 232 -3.20 -15.85 -10.60
N GLU A 233 -2.88 -15.82 -11.89
CA GLU A 233 -1.57 -15.41 -12.38
C GLU A 233 -1.69 -14.24 -13.36
N LEU A 234 -0.79 -13.30 -13.18
CA LEU A 234 -0.47 -12.21 -14.10
C LEU A 234 0.71 -12.64 -14.96
N THR A 235 0.70 -12.32 -16.26
CA THR A 235 1.81 -12.62 -17.15
C THR A 235 2.51 -11.35 -17.58
N VAL A 236 3.82 -11.29 -17.36
CA VAL A 236 4.70 -10.27 -17.91
C VAL A 236 5.47 -10.88 -19.07
N LYS A 237 5.51 -10.19 -20.21
CA LYS A 237 6.16 -10.67 -21.42
C LYS A 237 7.08 -9.59 -21.98
N VAL A 238 8.30 -9.97 -22.31
CA VAL A 238 9.27 -9.10 -22.99
C VAL A 238 9.70 -9.73 -24.32
N THR A 239 9.54 -9.00 -25.41
CA THR A 239 9.97 -9.43 -26.75
C THR A 239 11.06 -8.50 -27.25
N ALA A 240 12.29 -9.00 -27.32
CA ALA A 240 13.48 -8.20 -27.59
C ALA A 240 14.34 -8.81 -28.72
N PRO A 241 13.87 -8.84 -29.98
CA PRO A 241 14.46 -9.68 -31.02
C PRO A 241 15.75 -9.11 -31.65
N THR A 242 16.04 -7.83 -31.42
CA THR A 242 17.08 -7.10 -32.15
C THR A 242 18.40 -7.10 -31.38
N GLU A 243 19.51 -7.37 -32.09
CA GLU A 243 20.85 -7.36 -31.51
C GLU A 243 21.22 -5.97 -30.96
N GLY A 244 21.88 -5.96 -29.80
CA GLY A 244 22.28 -4.73 -29.12
C GLY A 244 21.13 -4.02 -28.38
N THR A 245 19.95 -4.64 -28.27
CA THR A 245 18.88 -4.10 -27.44
C THR A 245 19.18 -4.21 -25.95
N ALA A 246 18.55 -3.33 -25.19
CA ALA A 246 18.55 -3.33 -23.74
C ALA A 246 17.15 -2.94 -23.25
N TRP A 247 16.72 -3.52 -22.15
CA TRP A 247 15.46 -3.21 -21.49
C TRP A 247 15.56 -3.49 -19.99
N ASP A 248 14.72 -2.82 -19.21
CA ASP A 248 14.47 -3.15 -17.81
C ASP A 248 12.98 -3.01 -17.48
N PHE A 249 12.52 -3.78 -16.50
CA PHE A 249 11.20 -3.62 -15.93
C PHE A 249 11.17 -3.96 -14.45
N ASP A 250 10.11 -3.47 -13.80
CA ASP A 250 9.74 -3.77 -12.43
C ASP A 250 8.23 -3.98 -12.40
N VAL A 251 7.78 -5.12 -11.88
CA VAL A 251 6.36 -5.41 -11.67
C VAL A 251 6.17 -5.98 -10.27
N GLU A 252 5.27 -5.36 -9.53
CA GLU A 252 4.94 -5.68 -8.14
C GLU A 252 3.43 -5.94 -8.04
N THR A 253 3.05 -7.00 -7.32
CA THR A 253 1.64 -7.31 -6.99
C THR A 253 1.43 -7.15 -5.50
N LEU A 254 0.46 -6.32 -5.13
CA LEU A 254 0.15 -5.98 -3.75
C LEU A 254 -1.34 -6.20 -3.43
N PRO A 255 -1.68 -6.46 -2.15
CA PRO A 255 -3.05 -6.31 -1.66
C PRO A 255 -3.63 -4.95 -2.06
N LEU A 256 -4.90 -4.92 -2.46
CA LEU A 256 -5.54 -3.66 -2.85
C LEU A 256 -5.61 -2.71 -1.65
N GLU A 257 -4.91 -1.59 -1.76
CA GLU A 257 -5.02 -0.46 -0.86
C GLU A 257 -5.30 0.84 -1.64
N ILE A 258 -6.24 1.64 -1.12
CA ILE A 258 -6.53 2.96 -1.67
C ILE A 258 -5.97 4.02 -0.73
N ASN A 259 -5.03 4.81 -1.22
CA ASN A 259 -4.38 5.88 -0.48
C ASN A 259 -5.02 7.22 -0.86
N ILE A 260 -5.59 7.92 0.13
CA ILE A 260 -6.23 9.22 -0.02
C ILE A 260 -5.44 10.27 0.76
N ASN A 261 -4.86 11.23 0.04
CA ASN A 261 -4.22 12.38 0.69
C ASN A 261 -5.29 13.35 1.20
N GLY A 262 -5.14 13.78 2.45
CA GLY A 262 -6.07 14.69 3.12
C GLY A 262 -5.35 15.87 3.74
N LEU A 263 -6.09 16.94 3.95
CA LEU A 263 -5.63 18.10 4.70
C LEU A 263 -6.50 18.26 5.94
N LEU A 264 -5.88 18.55 7.07
CA LEU A 264 -6.56 18.62 8.35
C LEU A 264 -7.68 19.67 8.35
N GLY A 265 -7.54 20.77 7.62
CA GLY A 265 -8.55 21.84 7.54
C GLY A 265 -9.68 21.59 6.54
N ASP A 266 -9.77 20.40 5.98
CA ASP A 266 -10.71 20.04 4.93
C ASP A 266 -11.66 18.92 5.34
N VAL A 267 -12.81 18.88 4.67
CA VAL A 267 -13.67 17.70 4.60
C VAL A 267 -13.28 16.98 3.32
N VAL A 268 -12.59 15.86 3.46
CA VAL A 268 -11.91 15.14 2.37
C VAL A 268 -12.93 14.32 1.60
N GLU A 269 -13.16 14.67 0.34
CA GLU A 269 -14.00 13.88 -0.56
C GLU A 269 -13.30 12.58 -0.98
N VAL A 270 -14.04 11.47 -0.94
CA VAL A 270 -13.61 10.16 -1.44
C VAL A 270 -14.60 9.69 -2.51
N ASP A 271 -14.08 9.35 -3.69
CA ASP A 271 -14.86 8.83 -4.82
C ASP A 271 -14.20 7.56 -5.36
N LEU A 272 -14.72 6.40 -4.94
CA LEU A 272 -14.13 5.11 -5.30
C LEU A 272 -14.31 4.78 -6.78
N LEU A 273 -15.33 5.29 -7.45
CA LEU A 273 -15.47 5.06 -8.89
C LEU A 273 -14.32 5.73 -9.64
N LYS A 274 -13.98 6.95 -9.22
CA LYS A 274 -12.84 7.68 -9.76
C LYS A 274 -11.53 6.95 -9.48
N GLU A 275 -11.32 6.46 -8.25
CA GLU A 275 -10.11 5.70 -7.90
C GLU A 275 -9.93 4.43 -8.74
N PHE A 276 -10.98 3.62 -8.90
CA PHE A 276 -10.92 2.41 -9.74
C PHE A 276 -10.71 2.75 -11.22
N THR A 277 -11.39 3.78 -11.73
CA THR A 277 -11.26 4.21 -13.12
C THR A 277 -9.85 4.73 -13.41
N ASN A 278 -9.26 5.51 -12.49
CA ASN A 278 -7.89 6.01 -12.61
C ASN A 278 -6.87 4.87 -12.62
N ARG A 279 -7.15 3.78 -11.89
CA ARG A 279 -6.36 2.54 -11.88
C ARG A 279 -6.80 1.54 -12.96
N GLY A 280 -7.47 2.02 -14.00
CA GLY A 280 -7.68 1.31 -15.27
C GLY A 280 -8.74 0.21 -15.25
N ILE A 281 -9.63 0.16 -14.25
CA ILE A 281 -10.69 -0.84 -14.18
C ILE A 281 -12.06 -0.20 -13.94
N SER A 282 -13.11 -0.72 -14.58
CA SER A 282 -14.49 -0.35 -14.26
C SER A 282 -15.01 -1.19 -13.10
N LEU A 283 -15.99 -0.70 -12.34
CA LEU A 283 -16.59 -1.49 -11.26
C LEU A 283 -17.17 -2.83 -11.74
N GLN A 284 -17.75 -2.85 -12.94
CA GLN A 284 -18.26 -4.08 -13.55
C GLN A 284 -17.14 -5.08 -13.82
N ALA A 285 -16.00 -4.63 -14.38
CA ALA A 285 -14.85 -5.49 -14.62
C ALA A 285 -14.22 -5.96 -13.29
N ALA A 286 -14.27 -5.11 -12.26
CA ALA A 286 -13.85 -5.42 -10.89
C ALA A 286 -14.83 -6.34 -10.13
N ARG A 287 -15.96 -6.73 -10.75
CA ARG A 287 -17.02 -7.55 -10.12
C ARG A 287 -17.62 -6.93 -8.86
N LEU A 288 -17.55 -5.61 -8.74
CA LEU A 288 -18.13 -4.85 -7.64
C LEU A 288 -19.57 -4.45 -7.96
N ASN A 289 -20.45 -4.49 -6.97
CA ASN A 289 -21.80 -3.95 -7.09
C ASN A 289 -21.72 -2.41 -7.04
N PRO A 290 -22.14 -1.68 -8.08
CA PRO A 290 -22.05 -0.22 -8.13
C PRO A 290 -22.90 0.51 -7.06
N ASN A 291 -23.85 -0.19 -6.43
CA ASN A 291 -24.65 0.33 -5.31
C ASN A 291 -24.42 -0.46 -4.02
N GLY A 292 -23.35 -1.24 -3.94
CA GLY A 292 -23.07 -2.18 -2.85
C GLY A 292 -22.02 -1.72 -1.85
N PHE A 293 -21.48 -0.51 -1.98
CA PHE A 293 -20.41 -0.03 -1.12
C PHE A 293 -20.91 0.26 0.30
N GLY A 294 -20.09 -0.09 1.28
CA GLY A 294 -20.31 0.14 2.70
C GLY A 294 -18.99 0.31 3.45
N LEU A 295 -19.10 0.44 4.77
CA LEU A 295 -17.97 0.60 5.69
C LEU A 295 -18.16 -0.34 6.88
N LYS A 296 -17.08 -0.98 7.36
CA LYS A 296 -17.11 -1.71 8.64
C LYS A 296 -17.32 -0.79 9.84
N SER A 297 -16.69 0.38 9.79
CA SER A 297 -16.83 1.46 10.76
C SER A 297 -16.83 2.79 10.02
N ASN A 298 -17.69 3.72 10.44
CA ASN A 298 -17.75 5.07 9.89
C ASN A 298 -16.80 6.05 10.61
N SER A 299 -15.99 5.58 11.56
CA SER A 299 -15.06 6.42 12.32
C SER A 299 -13.90 5.63 12.92
N ASN A 300 -12.87 6.36 13.32
CA ASN A 300 -11.75 5.88 14.12
C ASN A 300 -11.22 7.02 15.02
N ASN A 301 -10.05 6.83 15.62
CA ASN A 301 -9.42 7.81 16.52
C ASN A 301 -8.94 9.09 15.82
N ARG A 302 -8.84 9.11 14.49
CA ARG A 302 -8.34 10.25 13.70
C ARG A 302 -9.40 10.97 12.87
N GLY A 303 -10.59 10.40 12.73
CA GLY A 303 -11.67 11.07 12.02
C GLY A 303 -12.92 10.22 11.86
N LYS A 304 -13.89 10.78 11.14
CA LYS A 304 -15.19 10.14 10.90
C LYS A 304 -15.74 10.50 9.52
N VAL A 305 -16.66 9.68 9.01
CA VAL A 305 -17.43 9.98 7.81
C VAL A 305 -18.51 11.01 8.14
N ALA A 306 -18.64 12.04 7.30
CA ALA A 306 -19.64 13.08 7.46
C ALA A 306 -21.05 12.55 7.16
N GLU A 307 -21.96 12.69 8.13
CA GLU A 307 -23.38 12.34 7.98
C GLU A 307 -24.17 13.44 7.26
N ILE A 308 -23.78 13.71 6.01
CA ILE A 308 -24.48 14.64 5.11
C ILE A 308 -25.90 14.14 4.77
N ASP A 309 -26.72 14.99 4.14
CA ASP A 309 -28.16 14.75 3.94
C ASP A 309 -28.52 13.36 3.35
N ASN A 310 -27.72 12.86 2.40
CA ASN A 310 -27.93 11.56 1.75
C ASN A 310 -26.72 10.62 1.88
N TRP A 311 -25.96 10.72 2.98
CA TRP A 311 -24.64 10.07 3.09
C TRP A 311 -24.66 8.56 2.86
N GLN A 312 -25.69 7.83 3.33
CA GLN A 312 -25.79 6.38 3.11
C GLN A 312 -25.95 6.03 1.63
N THR A 313 -26.79 6.78 0.90
CA THR A 313 -27.03 6.55 -0.52
C THR A 313 -25.83 6.93 -1.37
N GLU A 314 -25.11 7.98 -1.00
CA GLU A 314 -23.84 8.33 -1.66
C GLU A 314 -22.76 7.28 -1.36
N LEU A 315 -22.68 6.80 -0.11
CA LEU A 315 -21.74 5.75 0.28
C LEU A 315 -21.99 4.48 -0.53
N GLN A 316 -23.24 4.07 -0.71
CA GLN A 316 -23.60 2.91 -1.54
C GLN A 316 -23.07 3.01 -2.97
N LYS A 317 -22.97 4.24 -3.51
CA LYS A 317 -22.40 4.54 -4.82
C LYS A 317 -20.88 4.75 -4.80
N GLY A 318 -20.21 4.46 -3.68
CA GLY A 318 -18.77 4.62 -3.51
C GLY A 318 -18.31 6.04 -3.23
N LYS A 319 -19.21 6.97 -2.86
CA LYS A 319 -18.88 8.36 -2.56
C LYS A 319 -19.16 8.71 -1.11
N PHE A 320 -18.18 9.24 -0.39
CA PHE A 320 -18.36 9.72 0.97
C PHE A 320 -17.34 10.82 1.31
N TYR A 321 -17.45 11.40 2.50
CA TYR A 321 -16.58 12.49 2.93
C TYR A 321 -15.98 12.16 4.29
N PHE A 322 -14.66 12.16 4.38
CA PHE A 322 -13.93 11.95 5.63
C PHE A 322 -13.61 13.29 6.30
N VAL A 323 -13.84 13.37 7.60
CA VAL A 323 -13.63 14.56 8.43
C VAL A 323 -12.53 14.24 9.43
N PRO A 324 -11.30 14.74 9.22
CA PRO A 324 -10.21 14.61 10.19
C PRO A 324 -10.57 15.28 11.53
N THR A 325 -10.20 14.63 12.63
CA THR A 325 -10.45 15.16 13.99
C THR A 325 -9.57 16.39 14.25
N VAL A 326 -10.21 17.52 14.52
CA VAL A 326 -9.57 18.77 14.94
C VAL A 326 -9.94 19.12 16.38
N ASN A 327 -9.03 19.78 17.10
CA ASN A 327 -9.25 20.17 18.50
C ASN A 327 -10.36 21.23 18.65
N GLY A 328 -10.56 22.07 17.63
CA GLY A 328 -11.62 23.10 17.63
C GLY A 328 -11.37 24.28 18.58
N THR A 329 -10.18 24.39 19.16
CA THR A 329 -9.78 25.50 20.04
C THR A 329 -8.58 26.26 19.48
N PRO A 330 -8.38 27.54 19.86
CA PRO A 330 -7.20 28.29 19.49
C PRO A 330 -5.92 27.61 19.98
N ARG A 331 -4.92 27.49 19.12
CA ARG A 331 -3.61 26.90 19.46
C ARG A 331 -2.71 27.95 20.11
N GLN A 332 -1.75 27.51 20.93
CA GLN A 332 -0.70 28.41 21.41
C GLN A 332 0.21 28.84 20.26
N LEU A 333 0.52 30.14 20.21
CA LEU A 333 1.47 30.70 19.26
C LEU A 333 2.83 30.02 19.43
N ASN A 334 3.50 29.69 18.32
CA ASN A 334 4.80 29.02 18.28
C ASN A 334 4.83 27.58 18.83
N GLN A 335 3.68 26.93 19.06
CA GLN A 335 3.63 25.51 19.38
C GLN A 335 3.35 24.66 18.13
N PRO A 336 4.04 23.51 17.97
CA PRO A 336 3.71 22.55 16.91
C PRO A 336 2.25 22.12 16.99
N ARG A 337 1.68 21.77 15.83
CA ARG A 337 0.32 21.25 15.76
C ARG A 337 0.29 19.77 16.12
N SER A 338 -0.70 19.35 16.90
CA SER A 338 -0.83 17.97 17.38
C SER A 338 -2.29 17.49 17.43
N ASP A 339 -3.14 17.96 16.50
CA ASP A 339 -4.52 17.48 16.38
C ASP A 339 -4.54 15.97 16.05
N ALA A 340 -5.47 15.23 16.66
CA ALA A 340 -5.56 13.77 16.50
C ALA A 340 -5.75 13.33 15.04
N GLY A 341 -6.33 14.18 14.20
CA GLY A 341 -6.52 13.92 12.79
C GLY A 341 -5.26 13.93 11.92
N LEU A 342 -4.10 14.35 12.42
CA LEU A 342 -2.84 14.36 11.65
C LEU A 342 -2.18 12.99 11.55
N GLY A 343 -1.70 12.63 10.36
CA GLY A 343 -1.00 11.38 10.08
C GLY A 343 -1.90 10.32 9.45
N GLU A 344 -1.43 9.07 9.49
CA GLU A 344 -2.07 7.95 8.80
C GLU A 344 -3.28 7.40 9.55
N SER A 345 -4.36 7.12 8.83
CA SER A 345 -5.62 6.59 9.35
C SER A 345 -6.23 5.58 8.40
N THR A 346 -6.92 4.56 8.89
CA THR A 346 -7.52 3.53 8.02
C THR A 346 -9.01 3.37 8.29
N LEU A 347 -9.79 3.23 7.22
CA LEU A 347 -11.16 2.71 7.23
C LEU A 347 -11.25 1.49 6.31
N THR A 348 -12.17 0.57 6.58
CA THR A 348 -12.38 -0.63 5.74
C THR A 348 -13.67 -0.51 4.95
N ILE A 349 -13.54 -0.53 3.62
CA ILE A 349 -14.66 -0.57 2.69
C ILE A 349 -15.17 -1.99 2.55
N THR A 350 -16.48 -2.13 2.37
CA THR A 350 -17.13 -3.39 2.04
C THR A 350 -17.90 -3.27 0.72
N ASN A 351 -17.95 -4.34 -0.07
CA ASN A 351 -18.82 -4.48 -1.22
C ASN A 351 -19.22 -5.96 -1.39
N GLY A 352 -20.37 -6.34 -0.84
CA GLY A 352 -20.71 -7.76 -0.69
C GLY A 352 -19.71 -8.45 0.25
N ASN A 353 -18.98 -9.45 -0.27
CA ASN A 353 -17.95 -10.18 0.48
C ASN A 353 -16.54 -9.62 0.28
N ILE A 354 -16.37 -8.60 -0.56
CA ILE A 354 -15.08 -7.98 -0.85
C ILE A 354 -14.84 -6.89 0.20
N GLU A 355 -13.64 -6.87 0.77
CA GLU A 355 -13.20 -5.88 1.74
C GLU A 355 -11.80 -5.38 1.40
N PHE A 356 -11.58 -4.07 1.48
CA PHE A 356 -10.26 -3.48 1.28
C PHE A 356 -10.08 -2.20 2.10
N PRO A 357 -8.84 -1.89 2.53
CA PRO A 357 -8.55 -0.67 3.27
C PRO A 357 -8.54 0.57 2.38
N ILE A 358 -9.05 1.67 2.93
CA ILE A 358 -8.70 3.03 2.51
C ILE A 358 -7.82 3.63 3.60
N LYS A 359 -6.59 4.01 3.24
CA LYS A 359 -5.68 4.77 4.08
C LYS A 359 -5.76 6.25 3.76
N PHE A 360 -5.86 7.07 4.80
CA PHE A 360 -5.84 8.51 4.73
C PHE A 360 -4.51 9.02 5.26
N ASN A 361 -3.82 9.84 4.46
CA ASN A 361 -2.58 10.51 4.85
C ASN A 361 -2.88 11.99 5.05
N VAL A 362 -3.18 12.38 6.30
CA VAL A 362 -3.63 13.74 6.62
C VAL A 362 -2.47 14.62 7.08
N THR A 363 -2.27 15.74 6.39
CA THR A 363 -1.21 16.71 6.71
C THR A 363 -1.78 18.07 7.17
N ASP A 364 -0.96 18.89 7.85
CA ASP A 364 -1.39 20.20 8.35
C ASP A 364 -1.41 21.25 7.24
N ASP A 365 -2.55 21.35 6.57
CA ASP A 365 -2.88 22.47 5.69
C ASP A 365 -4.41 22.51 5.46
N PHE A 366 -4.84 23.29 4.47
CA PHE A 366 -6.20 23.30 3.97
C PHE A 366 -6.28 23.71 2.49
N SER A 367 -7.33 23.25 1.79
CA SER A 367 -7.53 23.58 0.37
C SER A 367 -8.03 25.00 0.17
N SER A 368 -7.41 25.71 -0.79
CA SER A 368 -7.89 27.02 -1.27
C SER A 368 -8.80 26.92 -2.50
N THR A 369 -8.71 25.81 -3.24
CA THR A 369 -9.45 25.53 -4.48
C THR A 369 -9.89 24.07 -4.53
N GLY A 370 -10.52 23.64 -5.62
CA GLY A 370 -10.91 22.24 -5.84
C GLY A 370 -12.17 21.84 -5.06
N ASP A 371 -12.34 20.52 -4.90
CA ASP A 371 -13.56 19.90 -4.37
C ASP A 371 -13.67 20.06 -2.85
N ASN A 372 -12.54 20.11 -2.14
CA ASN A 372 -12.48 20.22 -0.68
C ASN A 372 -12.58 21.65 -0.14
N ARG A 373 -12.64 22.66 -1.01
CA ARG A 373 -12.76 24.07 -0.58
C ARG A 373 -14.04 24.29 0.22
N VAL A 374 -14.02 25.26 1.12
CA VAL A 374 -15.22 25.66 1.87
C VAL A 374 -16.26 26.24 0.91
N THR A 375 -17.44 25.63 0.92
CA THR A 375 -18.64 26.13 0.29
C THR A 375 -19.57 26.68 1.37
N VAL A 376 -20.17 27.84 1.13
CA VAL A 376 -21.07 28.49 2.08
C VAL A 376 -22.51 28.27 1.65
N GLY A 377 -23.24 27.53 2.46
CA GLY A 377 -24.62 27.17 2.23
C GLY A 377 -25.21 26.50 3.47
N THR A 378 -26.46 26.03 3.33
CA THR A 378 -27.22 25.41 4.42
C THR A 378 -27.27 23.88 4.30
N LYS A 379 -26.69 23.29 3.25
CA LYS A 379 -26.59 21.83 3.15
C LYS A 379 -25.62 21.32 4.19
N LYS A 380 -25.81 20.10 4.69
CA LYS A 380 -24.93 19.56 5.73
C LYS A 380 -23.45 19.55 5.32
N LEU A 381 -23.14 19.23 4.06
CA LEU A 381 -21.76 19.26 3.57
C LEU A 381 -21.14 20.67 3.64
N ASP A 382 -21.91 21.71 3.32
CA ASP A 382 -21.46 23.09 3.46
C ASP A 382 -21.18 23.42 4.92
N ILE A 383 -22.04 22.96 5.84
CA ILE A 383 -21.88 23.19 7.28
C ILE A 383 -20.63 22.47 7.80
N TYR A 384 -20.45 21.19 7.46
CA TYR A 384 -19.24 20.42 7.79
C TYR A 384 -17.96 21.15 7.33
N ARG A 385 -17.94 21.65 6.10
CA ARG A 385 -16.77 22.38 5.56
C ARG A 385 -16.50 23.68 6.29
N GLN A 386 -17.56 24.43 6.62
CA GLN A 386 -17.46 25.68 7.38
C GLN A 386 -16.93 25.41 8.80
N GLU A 387 -17.49 24.43 9.51
CA GLU A 387 -17.08 24.04 10.85
C GLU A 387 -15.65 23.53 10.87
N GLN A 388 -15.29 22.60 9.98
CA GLN A 388 -13.94 22.04 9.90
C GLN A 388 -12.90 23.13 9.69
N ARG A 389 -13.15 24.07 8.77
CA ARG A 389 -12.21 25.15 8.50
C ARG A 389 -12.09 26.12 9.67
N LEU A 390 -13.21 26.52 10.27
CA LEU A 390 -13.20 27.42 11.43
C LEU A 390 -12.48 26.78 12.62
N ALA A 391 -12.77 25.52 12.90
CA ALA A 391 -12.12 24.73 13.94
C ALA A 391 -10.62 24.59 13.67
N TYR A 392 -10.22 24.32 12.42
CA TYR A 392 -8.83 24.25 12.00
C TYR A 392 -8.09 25.58 12.19
N LEU A 393 -8.73 26.70 11.84
CA LEU A 393 -8.17 28.05 12.00
C LEU A 393 -8.19 28.55 13.45
N GLY A 394 -8.75 27.74 14.37
CA GLY A 394 -8.76 27.99 15.81
C GLY A 394 -9.93 28.84 16.29
N PHE A 395 -10.98 29.06 15.50
CA PHE A 395 -12.16 29.82 15.93
C PHE A 395 -13.06 28.95 16.80
N PRO A 396 -13.14 29.20 18.12
CA PRO A 396 -13.90 28.36 19.04
C PRO A 396 -15.40 28.66 18.96
N GLY A 397 -16.18 27.78 19.57
CA GLY A 397 -17.56 28.04 19.95
C GLY A 397 -17.70 29.08 21.07
N SER A 398 -18.95 29.29 21.50
CA SER A 398 -19.27 30.29 22.52
C SER A 398 -18.53 29.99 23.83
N GLY A 399 -18.10 31.05 24.52
CA GLY A 399 -17.34 30.94 25.77
C GLY A 399 -15.95 30.32 25.63
N GLY A 400 -15.41 30.18 24.41
CA GLY A 400 -14.12 29.54 24.16
C GLY A 400 -14.17 28.01 24.12
N SER A 401 -15.38 27.43 24.07
CA SER A 401 -15.56 25.99 23.92
C SER A 401 -15.00 25.48 22.57
N PRO A 402 -14.52 24.23 22.50
CA PRO A 402 -14.16 23.63 21.22
C PRO A 402 -15.30 23.72 20.20
N LEU A 403 -15.00 24.17 18.99
CA LEU A 403 -15.95 24.07 17.88
C LEU A 403 -16.04 22.61 17.43
N VAL A 404 -17.20 22.01 17.63
CA VAL A 404 -17.52 20.64 17.19
C VAL A 404 -17.84 20.66 15.70
N VAL A 405 -17.37 19.64 14.99
CA VAL A 405 -17.65 19.43 13.56
C VAL A 405 -18.65 18.30 13.41
N ASP A 406 -19.92 18.63 13.26
CA ASP A 406 -21.04 17.69 13.19
C ASP A 406 -22.05 17.98 12.07
N GLY A 407 -21.82 19.06 11.31
CA GLY A 407 -22.69 19.45 10.21
C GLY A 407 -24.02 20.03 10.67
N VAL A 408 -24.15 20.45 11.93
CA VAL A 408 -25.36 21.04 12.51
C VAL A 408 -25.10 22.49 12.86
N THR A 409 -25.84 23.41 12.23
CA THR A 409 -25.73 24.84 12.57
C THR A 409 -26.33 25.13 13.95
N GLY A 410 -25.49 25.04 14.98
CA GLY A 410 -25.80 25.38 16.36
C GLY A 410 -25.37 26.79 16.76
N GLY A 411 -25.60 27.13 18.03
CA GLY A 411 -25.15 28.41 18.61
C GLY A 411 -23.62 28.57 18.57
N ASN A 412 -22.86 27.49 18.72
CA ASN A 412 -21.40 27.50 18.63
C ASN A 412 -20.89 27.73 17.21
N THR A 413 -21.49 27.08 16.21
CA THR A 413 -21.18 27.31 14.79
C THR A 413 -21.48 28.76 14.41
N THR A 414 -22.64 29.27 14.81
CA THR A 414 -23.04 30.67 14.59
C THR A 414 -22.05 31.63 15.23
N TRP A 415 -21.65 31.38 16.47
CA TRP A 415 -20.66 32.18 17.20
C TRP A 415 -19.31 32.22 16.47
N ALA A 416 -18.79 31.07 16.05
CA ALA A 416 -17.51 30.99 15.35
C ALA A 416 -17.54 31.78 14.03
N ILE A 417 -18.65 31.70 13.28
CA ILE A 417 -18.88 32.48 12.05
C ILE A 417 -18.90 33.98 12.36
N GLN A 418 -19.64 34.41 13.39
CA GLN A 418 -19.71 35.82 13.80
C GLN A 418 -18.34 36.36 14.23
N LEU A 419 -17.57 35.56 14.97
CA LEU A 419 -16.21 35.91 15.37
C LEU A 419 -15.30 36.05 14.14
N PHE A 420 -15.31 35.08 13.22
CA PHE A 420 -14.54 35.15 11.99
C PHE A 420 -14.91 36.37 11.13
N ASN A 421 -16.20 36.60 10.92
CA ASN A 421 -16.75 37.77 10.23
C ASN A 421 -16.24 39.09 10.84
N SER A 422 -16.13 39.16 12.15
CA SER A 422 -15.68 40.36 12.86
C SER A 422 -14.18 40.60 12.75
N VAL A 423 -13.39 39.53 12.60
CA VAL A 423 -11.94 39.62 12.37
C VAL A 423 -11.63 40.10 10.95
N VAL A 424 -12.39 39.61 9.96
CA VAL A 424 -12.15 39.96 8.54
C VAL A 424 -12.86 41.23 8.09
N GLY A 425 -13.98 41.59 8.73
CA GLY A 425 -14.76 42.76 8.40
C GLY A 425 -14.12 44.05 8.91
N SER A 426 -14.51 45.19 8.33
CA SER A 426 -14.08 46.51 8.79
C SER A 426 -14.75 46.97 10.10
N SER A 427 -15.59 46.12 10.71
CA SER A 427 -16.39 46.42 11.90
C SER A 427 -15.63 46.11 13.18
N ARG A 428 -15.54 47.09 14.09
CA ARG A 428 -15.00 46.89 15.45
C ARG A 428 -16.00 46.23 16.42
N LYS A 429 -17.14 45.74 15.93
CA LYS A 429 -18.19 45.09 16.71
C LYS A 429 -18.48 43.70 16.14
N LEU A 430 -18.86 42.78 17.04
CA LEU A 430 -19.40 41.49 16.65
C LEU A 430 -20.56 41.68 15.68
N LEU A 431 -20.40 41.15 14.46
CA LEU A 431 -21.46 41.14 13.47
C LEU A 431 -22.53 40.14 13.91
N THR A 432 -23.80 40.50 13.79
CA THR A 432 -24.93 39.61 14.13
C THR A 432 -25.24 38.60 13.04
N ASP A 433 -24.56 38.68 11.90
CA ASP A 433 -24.75 37.79 10.76
C ASP A 433 -24.47 36.35 11.15
N THR A 434 -25.47 35.49 11.03
CA THR A 434 -25.37 34.05 11.32
C THR A 434 -24.76 33.24 10.19
N THR A 435 -24.31 33.92 9.12
CA THR A 435 -23.68 33.34 7.93
C THR A 435 -22.44 34.14 7.56
N PHE A 436 -21.54 33.57 6.75
CA PHE A 436 -20.35 34.29 6.30
C PHE A 436 -20.72 35.55 5.50
N SER A 437 -20.10 36.67 5.87
CA SER A 437 -20.16 37.93 5.12
C SER A 437 -19.48 37.79 3.75
N LYS A 438 -19.66 38.79 2.87
CA LYS A 438 -19.04 38.77 1.53
C LYS A 438 -17.51 38.65 1.60
N ASP A 439 -16.87 39.41 2.47
CA ASP A 439 -15.42 39.41 2.63
C ASP A 439 -14.94 38.08 3.23
N ALA A 440 -15.70 37.56 4.19
CA ALA A 440 -15.39 36.28 4.83
C ALA A 440 -15.50 35.09 3.87
N LYS A 441 -16.46 35.09 2.94
CA LYS A 441 -16.56 34.09 1.87
C LYS A 441 -15.33 34.05 0.97
N GLY A 442 -14.72 35.21 0.72
CA GLY A 442 -13.47 35.29 -0.05
C GLY A 442 -12.25 34.83 0.74
N LEU A 443 -12.21 35.14 2.03
CA LEU A 443 -11.03 34.89 2.88
C LEU A 443 -10.97 33.51 3.51
N ILE A 444 -12.09 32.82 3.77
CA ILE A 444 -12.10 31.51 4.45
C ILE A 444 -11.31 30.42 3.68
N ASN A 445 -11.19 30.57 2.36
CA ASN A 445 -10.40 29.71 1.48
C ASN A 445 -9.02 30.29 1.13
N ALA A 446 -8.71 31.52 1.52
CA ALA A 446 -7.43 32.13 1.18
C ALA A 446 -6.32 31.58 2.07
N GLN A 447 -5.12 31.40 1.52
CA GLN A 447 -3.95 30.91 2.28
C GLN A 447 -3.59 31.83 3.47
N ASN A 448 -3.91 33.13 3.35
CA ASN A 448 -3.75 34.12 4.40
C ASN A 448 -5.01 34.31 5.27
N ALA A 449 -5.93 33.32 5.31
CA ALA A 449 -7.07 33.33 6.23
C ALA A 449 -6.59 33.59 7.67
N PRO A 450 -7.22 34.51 8.42
CA PRO A 450 -6.83 34.77 9.80
C PRO A 450 -6.89 33.50 10.65
N ARG A 451 -5.95 33.38 11.60
CA ARG A 451 -5.89 32.28 12.56
C ARG A 451 -6.06 32.84 13.97
N ALA A 452 -6.91 32.20 14.77
CA ALA A 452 -7.04 32.53 16.19
C ALA A 452 -6.01 31.70 16.99
N LEU A 453 -5.13 32.40 17.70
CA LEU A 453 -4.05 31.80 18.49
C LEU A 453 -4.04 32.38 19.90
N LEU A 454 -3.66 31.56 20.88
CA LEU A 454 -3.37 32.00 22.23
C LEU A 454 -1.94 32.55 22.27
N VAL A 455 -1.81 33.78 22.75
CA VAL A 455 -0.52 34.39 23.06
C VAL A 455 -0.33 34.27 24.57
N SER A 456 0.74 33.59 25.00
CA SER A 456 1.14 33.61 26.40
C SER A 456 1.57 35.03 26.75
N VAL A 457 0.86 35.67 27.69
CA VAL A 457 1.13 37.03 28.16
C VAL A 457 2.04 36.98 29.38
#